data_AF-A0A3C0KQ19-F1
#
_entry.id   AF-A0A3C0KQ19-F1
#
_cell.length_a   1.000
_cell.length_b   1.000
_cell.length_c   1.000
_cell.angle_alpha   90.00
_cell.angle_beta   90.00
_cell.angle_gamma   90.00
#
_symmetry.space_group_name_H-M   'P 1'
#
loop_
_entity.id
_entity.type
_entity.pdbx_description
1 polymer ?
#
loop_
_entity_poly.entity_id
_entity_poly.type
_entity_poly.pdbx_seq_one_letter_code
_entity_poly.pdbx_strand_id
1 'polypeptide(L)' 'ALDRSREIKSFTTTWQTFRNDTSAPTSDEKRIAIDELFWMIEEYKVSLFAQELKTPFPVSAKRLERKIAEIASLI' A
#
# COMPACT_ATOMS: atom_id res chain seq x y z
N ALA A 1 16.57 -8.65 8.23
CA ALA A 1 15.29 -8.33 8.90
C ALA A 1 15.02 -6.83 8.98
N LEU A 2 15.99 -5.99 9.38
CA LEU A 2 15.81 -4.53 9.54
C LEU A 2 15.36 -3.79 8.27
N ASP A 3 15.86 -4.19 7.10
CA ASP A 3 15.57 -3.51 5.84
C ASP A 3 14.10 -3.67 5.38
N ARG A 4 13.57 -4.89 5.49
CA ARG A 4 12.16 -5.21 5.20
C ARG A 4 11.19 -4.40 6.07
N SER A 5 11.51 -4.24 7.36
CA SER A 5 10.69 -3.44 8.28
C SER A 5 10.72 -1.95 7.94
N ARG A 6 11.84 -1.44 7.39
CA ARG A 6 11.97 -0.05 6.95
C ARG A 6 11.07 0.22 5.74
N GLU A 7 11.05 -0.67 4.77
CA GLU A 7 10.18 -0.55 3.59
C GLU A 7 8.69 -0.56 3.98
N ILE A 8 8.27 -1.49 4.82
CA ILE A 8 6.88 -1.56 5.29
C ILE A 8 6.47 -0.26 6.00
N LYS A 9 7.37 0.29 6.83
CA LYS A 9 7.13 1.56 7.50
C LYS A 9 6.94 2.71 6.50
N SER A 10 7.75 2.75 5.44
CA SER A 10 7.61 3.73 4.37
C SER A 10 6.22 3.67 3.74
N PHE A 11 5.81 2.50 3.26
CA PHE A 11 4.51 2.31 2.60
C PHE A 11 3.32 2.60 3.52
N THR A 12 3.39 2.16 4.78
CA THR A 12 2.34 2.43 5.77
C THR A 12 2.22 3.92 6.06
N THR A 13 3.34 4.65 6.13
CA THR A 13 3.35 6.10 6.37
C THR A 13 2.72 6.84 5.19
N THR A 14 3.08 6.46 3.95
CA THR A 14 2.47 7.04 2.74
C THR A 14 0.96 6.79 2.68
N TRP A 15 0.51 5.57 2.98
CA TRP A 15 -0.92 5.25 3.05
C TRP A 15 -1.65 6.10 4.10
N GLN A 16 -1.07 6.27 5.28
CA GLN A 16 -1.64 7.13 6.33
C GLN A 16 -1.76 8.58 5.87
N THR A 17 -0.77 9.10 5.14
CA THR A 17 -0.85 10.45 4.56
C THR A 17 -2.04 10.58 3.61
N PHE A 18 -2.24 9.63 2.69
CA PHE A 18 -3.38 9.66 1.79
C PHE A 18 -4.73 9.56 2.51
N ARG A 19 -4.81 8.71 3.55
CA ARG A 19 -6.04 8.51 4.32
C ARG A 19 -6.40 9.73 5.17
N ASN A 20 -5.39 10.42 5.71
CA ASN A 20 -5.56 11.60 6.56
C ASN A 20 -5.67 12.90 5.76
N ASP A 21 -5.49 12.85 4.43
CA ASP A 21 -5.67 14.01 3.57
C ASP A 21 -7.15 14.37 3.50
N THR A 22 -7.54 15.39 4.26
CA THR A 22 -8.89 15.96 4.28
C THR A 22 -9.00 17.22 3.42
N SER A 23 -8.00 17.53 2.58
CA SER A 23 -7.87 18.84 1.92
C SER A 23 -8.92 19.12 0.84
N ALA A 24 -9.63 18.10 0.34
CA ALA A 24 -10.70 18.25 -0.63
C ALA A 24 -11.69 17.07 -0.56
N PRO A 25 -12.89 17.17 -1.17
CA PRO A 25 -13.73 16.00 -1.42
C PRO A 25 -12.97 15.01 -2.30
N THR A 26 -12.42 13.97 -1.67
CA THR A 26 -11.75 12.86 -2.35
C THR A 26 -12.77 12.14 -3.23
N SER A 27 -12.46 11.98 -4.52
CA SER A 27 -13.23 11.15 -5.45
C SER A 27 -13.39 9.72 -4.92
N ASP A 28 -14.53 9.08 -5.23
CA ASP A 28 -14.79 7.69 -4.79
C ASP A 28 -13.72 6.73 -5.31
N GLU A 29 -13.22 6.96 -6.52
CA GLU A 29 -12.12 6.21 -7.14
C GLU A 29 -10.84 6.27 -6.29
N LYS A 30 -10.48 7.45 -5.79
CA LYS A 30 -9.30 7.63 -4.94
C LYS A 30 -9.47 6.98 -3.58
N ARG A 31 -10.68 7.00 -2.99
CA ARG A 31 -10.98 6.28 -1.74
C ARG A 31 -10.80 4.77 -1.92
N ILE A 32 -11.35 4.21 -2.99
CA ILE A 32 -11.21 2.79 -3.33
C ILE A 32 -9.73 2.44 -3.51
N ALA A 33 -8.97 3.26 -4.25
CA ALA A 33 -7.55 3.00 -4.47
C ALA A 33 -6.72 3.06 -3.17
N ILE A 34 -7.05 3.95 -2.23
CA ILE A 34 -6.42 4.03 -0.90
C ILE A 34 -6.72 2.76 -0.07
N ASP A 35 -7.94 2.25 -0.11
CA ASP A 35 -8.32 1.01 0.59
C ASP A 35 -7.65 -0.22 -0.05
N GLU A 36 -7.54 -0.26 -1.38
CA GLU A 36 -6.77 -1.30 -2.08
C GLU A 36 -5.29 -1.28 -1.70
N LEU A 37 -4.68 -0.09 -1.58
CA LEU A 37 -3.29 0.04 -1.15
C LEU A 37 -3.07 -0.56 0.25
N PHE A 38 -4.04 -0.40 1.17
CA PHE A 38 -3.97 -1.03 2.49
C PHE A 38 -3.86 -2.56 2.40
N TRP A 39 -4.76 -3.19 1.65
CA TRP A 39 -4.74 -4.65 1.47
C TRP A 39 -3.47 -5.13 0.77
N MET A 40 -2.97 -4.37 -0.22
CA MET A 40 -1.70 -4.68 -0.86
C MET A 40 -0.52 -4.64 0.12
N ILE A 41 -0.51 -3.71 1.09
CA ILE A 41 0.54 -3.64 2.12
C ILE A 41 0.49 -4.86 3.04
N GLU A 42 -0.71 -5.31 3.43
CA GLU A 42 -0.86 -6.54 4.23
C GLU A 42 -0.38 -7.78 3.48
N GLU A 43 -0.74 -7.89 2.20
CA GLU A 43 -0.28 -8.98 1.34
C GLU A 43 1.25 -8.96 1.12
N TYR A 44 1.84 -7.77 1.07
CA TYR A 44 3.30 -7.62 1.02
C TYR A 44 3.96 -8.13 2.30
N LYS A 45 3.38 -7.85 3.48
CA LYS A 45 3.87 -8.38 4.76
C LYS A 45 3.82 -9.92 4.78
N VAL A 46 2.72 -10.52 4.32
CA VAL A 46 2.60 -11.98 4.20
C VAL A 46 3.67 -12.54 3.26
N SER A 47 3.87 -11.91 2.10
CA SER A 47 4.91 -12.30 1.13
C SER A 47 6.34 -12.20 1.70
N LEU A 48 6.60 -11.25 2.60
CA LEU A 48 7.91 -11.04 3.21
C LEU A 48 8.23 -11.97 4.39
N PHE A 49 7.21 -12.36 5.17
CA PHE A 49 7.40 -13.05 6.45
C PHE A 49 6.79 -14.44 6.51
N ALA A 50 5.86 -14.79 5.62
CA ALA A 50 5.09 -16.02 5.67
C ALA A 50 4.99 -16.70 4.29
N GLN A 51 6.13 -16.87 3.61
CA GLN A 51 6.21 -17.45 2.27
C GLN A 51 5.69 -18.90 2.19
N GLU A 52 5.80 -19.65 3.29
CA GLU A 52 5.29 -21.02 3.39
C GLU A 52 3.76 -21.09 3.27
N LEU A 53 3.04 -19.98 3.57
CA LEU A 53 1.58 -19.91 3.47
C LEU A 53 1.04 -19.87 2.03
N LYS A 54 1.91 -19.79 1.01
CA LYS A 54 1.56 -19.71 -0.43
C LYS A 54 0.41 -18.73 -0.69
N THR A 55 0.74 -17.46 -0.87
CA THR A 55 -0.26 -16.46 -1.26
C THR A 55 -0.72 -16.66 -2.72
N PRO A 56 -2.03 -16.56 -3.00
CA PRO A 56 -2.54 -16.58 -4.37
C PRO A 56 -2.14 -15.32 -5.17
N PHE A 57 -1.80 -14.21 -4.50
CA PHE A 57 -1.49 -12.93 -5.14
C PHE A 57 -0.29 -12.24 -4.49
N PRO A 58 0.96 -12.68 -4.75
CA PRO A 58 2.13 -12.06 -4.16
C PRO A 58 2.24 -10.58 -4.56
N VAL A 59 2.33 -9.71 -3.55
CA VAL A 59 2.61 -8.29 -3.72
C VAL A 59 4.11 -8.05 -3.54
N SER A 60 4.68 -7.19 -4.38
CA SER A 60 6.07 -6.74 -4.28
C SER A 60 6.12 -5.24 -4.00
N ALA A 61 7.26 -4.75 -3.49
CA ALA A 61 7.51 -3.33 -3.29
C ALA A 61 7.18 -2.49 -4.54
N LYS A 62 7.62 -2.95 -5.72
CA LYS A 62 7.35 -2.29 -7.01
C LYS A 62 5.85 -2.18 -7.34
N ARG A 63 5.03 -3.15 -6.92
CA ARG A 63 3.56 -3.06 -7.09
C ARG A 63 2.95 -2.01 -6.17
N LEU A 64 3.45 -1.90 -4.93
CA LEU A 64 3.03 -0.86 -4.00
C LEU A 64 3.42 0.54 -4.48
N GLU A 65 4.64 0.74 -4.95
CA GLU A 65 5.12 2.01 -5.52
C GLU A 65 4.24 2.48 -6.68
N ARG A 66 3.86 1.56 -7.58
CA ARG A 66 2.95 1.86 -8.68
C ARG A 66 1.57 2.29 -8.19
N LYS A 67 1.00 1.59 -7.21
CA LYS A 67 -0.32 1.93 -6.65
C LYS A 67 -0.30 3.29 -5.94
N ILE A 68 0.79 3.61 -5.25
CA ILE A 68 1.00 4.93 -4.64
C ILE A 68 1.06 6.03 -5.70
N ALA A 69 1.80 5.82 -6.80
CA ALA A 69 1.87 6.79 -7.89
C ALA A 69 0.50 7.01 -8.56
N GLU A 70 -0.28 5.93 -8.74
CA GLU A 70 -1.66 5.98 -9.22
C GLU A 70 -2.54 6.85 -8.30
N ILE A 71 -2.56 6.56 -6.99
CA ILE A 71 -3.34 7.35 -6.01
C ILE A 71 -2.94 8.82 -6.00
N ALA A 72 -1.64 9.10 -6.09
CA ALA A 72 -1.13 10.48 -6.13
C ALA A 72 -1.56 11.23 -7.40
N SER A 73 -1.84 10.53 -8.50
CA SER A 73 -2.35 11.12 -9.74
C SER A 73 -3.86 11.34 -9.75
N LEU A 74 -4.59 10.68 -8.84
CA LEU A 74 -6.04 10.87 -8.70
C LEU A 74 -6.32 12.19 -7.97
N ILE A 75 -7.29 12.93 -8.50
CA ILE A 75 -7.76 14.21 -7.96
C ILE A 75 -8.73 13.92 -6.80
#